data_AF-A0A4T0P5E8-F1
#
_entry.id   AF-A0A4T0P5E8-F1
#
_cell.length_a   1.000
_cell.length_b   1.000
_cell.length_c   1.000
_cell.angle_alpha   90.00
_cell.angle_beta   90.00
_cell.angle_gamma   90.00
#
_symmetry.space_group_name_H-M   'P 1'
#
loop_
_entity.id
_entity.type
_entity.pdbx_description
1 polymer ?
#
loop_
_entity_poly.entity_id
_entity_poly.type
_entity_poly.pdbx_seq_one_letter_code
_entity_poly.pdbx_strand_id
1 'polypeptide(L)' 'MKGSVARLINHCCQPNCTAKIITILGEKKIIIYAKTEISPGDEITYDYHFPIEDEKIPCLCGVEGCRGSLN' A
#
# COMPACT_ATOMS: atom_id res chain seq x y z
N MET A 1 -12.36 -18.14 -4.85
CA MET A 1 -11.64 -16.90 -4.50
C MET A 1 -10.78 -16.49 -5.68
N LYS A 2 -10.86 -15.22 -6.13
CA LYS A 2 -9.98 -14.68 -7.18
C LYS A 2 -9.10 -13.60 -6.55
N GLY A 3 -7.80 -13.61 -6.84
CA GLY A 3 -6.82 -12.65 -6.29
C GLY A 3 -5.46 -13.30 -6.05
N SER A 4 -4.46 -12.48 -5.71
CA SER A 4 -3.12 -12.95 -5.31
C SER A 4 -2.86 -12.64 -3.83
N VAL A 5 -1.69 -13.03 -3.32
CA VAL A 5 -1.22 -12.68 -1.98
C VAL A 5 -1.11 -11.17 -1.75
N ALA A 6 -1.01 -10.37 -2.82
CA ALA A 6 -0.91 -8.91 -2.74
C ALA A 6 -2.13 -8.25 -2.06
N ARG A 7 -3.27 -8.95 -1.98
CA ARG A 7 -4.48 -8.46 -1.27
C ARG A 7 -4.30 -8.31 0.25
N LEU A 8 -3.21 -8.85 0.80
CA LEU A 8 -2.88 -8.82 2.22
C LEU A 8 -1.87 -7.71 2.57
N ILE A 9 -1.40 -6.95 1.58
CA ILE A 9 -0.42 -5.87 1.81
C ILE A 9 -1.15 -4.70 2.46
N ASN A 10 -0.72 -4.33 3.66
CA ASN A 10 -1.34 -3.28 4.45
C ASN A 10 -0.94 -1.86 4.03
N HIS A 11 -1.65 -0.90 4.59
CA HIS A 11 -1.33 0.51 4.48
C HIS A 11 -0.27 0.93 5.51
N CYS A 12 0.65 1.80 5.08
CA CYS A 12 1.43 2.64 5.98
C CYS A 12 1.55 4.06 5.41
N CYS A 13 1.48 5.08 6.27
CA CYS A 13 1.68 6.48 5.88
C CYS A 13 3.13 6.79 5.49
N GLN A 14 4.09 5.97 5.95
CA GLN A 14 5.49 5.97 5.53
C GLN A 14 5.85 4.59 4.97
N PRO A 15 5.31 4.21 3.80
CA PRO A 15 5.42 2.85 3.31
C PRO A 15 6.82 2.53 2.77
N ASN A 16 7.19 1.26 2.73
CA ASN A 16 8.42 0.79 2.07
C ASN A 16 8.21 0.41 0.59
N CYS A 17 6.96 0.30 0.12
CA CYS A 17 6.62 0.03 -1.27
C CYS A 17 5.73 1.12 -1.91
N THR A 18 5.61 1.06 -3.24
CA THR A 18 4.68 1.84 -4.05
C THR A 18 3.98 0.94 -5.07
N ALA A 19 2.73 1.25 -5.39
CA ALA A 19 2.03 0.63 -6.52
C ALA A 19 2.29 1.43 -7.80
N LYS A 20 2.55 0.75 -8.92
CA LYS A 20 2.63 1.34 -10.26
C LYS A 20 1.77 0.55 -11.23
N ILE A 21 1.12 1.25 -12.13
CA ILE A 21 0.40 0.64 -13.24
C ILE A 21 1.39 0.51 -14.41
N ILE A 22 1.64 -0.71 -14.86
CA ILE A 22 2.47 -0.98 -16.03
C ILE A 22 1.71 -1.82 -17.05
N THR A 23 2.10 -1.73 -18.32
CA THR A 23 1.51 -2.52 -19.39
C THR A 23 2.42 -3.72 -19.69
N ILE A 24 1.89 -4.93 -19.52
CA ILE A 24 2.57 -6.19 -19.86
C ILE A 24 1.72 -6.90 -20.89
N LEU A 25 2.29 -7.20 -22.07
CA LEU A 25 1.58 -7.89 -23.17
C LEU A 25 0.25 -7.21 -23.57
N GLY A 26 0.22 -5.87 -23.54
CA GLY A 26 -0.98 -5.09 -23.87
C GLY A 26 -1.99 -4.92 -22.72
N GLU A 27 -1.78 -5.58 -21.58
CA GLU A 27 -2.67 -5.48 -20.42
C GLU A 27 -2.08 -4.62 -19.31
N LYS A 28 -2.90 -3.74 -18.72
CA LYS A 28 -2.52 -2.99 -17.52
C LYS A 28 -2.48 -3.92 -16.31
N LYS A 29 -1.38 -3.88 -15.57
CA LYS A 29 -1.17 -4.62 -14.32
C LYS A 29 -0.73 -3.64 -13.23
N ILE A 30 -1.19 -3.87 -12.01
CA ILE A 30 -0.71 -3.16 -10.82
C ILE A 30 0.45 -3.97 -10.25
N ILE A 31 1.62 -3.36 -10.14
CA ILE A 31 2.83 -3.96 -9.59
C ILE A 31 3.28 -3.17 -8.37
N ILE A 32 3.63 -3.90 -7.31
CA ILE A 32 4.18 -3.33 -6.09
C ILE A 32 5.70 -3.34 -6.21
N TYR A 33 6.32 -2.17 -6.11
CA TYR A 33 7.77 -1.99 -6.15
C TYR A 33 8.28 -1.51 -4.79
N ALA A 34 9.41 -2.05 -4.36
CA ALA A 34 10.14 -1.54 -3.21
C ALA A 34 10.68 -0.13 -3.50
N LYS A 35 10.57 0.76 -2.53
CA LYS A 35 11.16 2.12 -2.54
C LYS A 35 12.51 2.16 -1.81
N THR A 36 12.69 1.23 -0.88
CA THR A 36 13.88 1.08 -0.04
C THR A 36 14.30 -0.39 -0.05
N GLU A 37 15.47 -0.70 0.50
CA GLU A 37 15.79 -2.08 0.84
C GLU A 37 14.80 -2.61 1.89
N ILE A 38 14.46 -3.89 1.79
CA ILE A 38 13.49 -4.58 2.65
C ILE A 38 14.16 -5.85 3.18
N SER A 39 14.25 -5.98 4.49
CA SER A 39 14.88 -7.11 5.15
C SER A 39 13.88 -8.25 5.41
N PRO A 40 14.35 -9.50 5.56
CA PRO A 40 13.49 -10.59 5.97
C PRO A 40 12.78 -10.28 7.30
N GLY A 41 11.44 -10.41 7.31
CA GLY A 41 10.60 -10.11 8.47
C GLY A 41 9.97 -8.71 8.45
N ASP A 42 10.44 -7.81 7.58
CA ASP A 42 9.80 -6.52 7.40
C ASP A 42 8.41 -6.69 6.77
N GLU A 43 7.43 -5.97 7.30
CA GLU A 43 6.10 -5.92 6.70
C GLU A 43 6.13 -5.12 5.39
N ILE A 44 5.55 -5.68 4.33
CA ILE A 44 5.39 -4.97 3.07
C ILE A 44 4.17 -4.05 3.18
N THR A 45 4.36 -2.75 2.93
CA THR A 45 3.29 -1.75 3.02
C THR A 45 3.32 -0.78 1.84
N TYR A 46 2.16 -0.24 1.44
CA TYR A 46 2.06 0.84 0.44
C TYR A 46 1.02 1.89 0.85
N ASP A 47 1.10 3.09 0.27
CA ASP A 47 0.05 4.08 0.49
C ASP A 47 -1.18 3.72 -0.35
N TYR A 48 -2.33 3.53 0.31
CA TYR A 48 -3.58 3.17 -0.35
C TYR A 48 -4.16 4.30 -1.19
N HIS A 49 -3.81 5.56 -0.89
CA HIS A 49 -4.35 6.75 -1.55
C HIS A 49 -5.89 6.74 -1.62
N PHE A 50 -6.55 6.38 -0.51
CA PHE A 50 -8.02 6.49 -0.46
C PHE A 50 -8.44 7.95 -0.62
N PRO A 51 -9.52 8.22 -1.38
CA PRO A 51 -10.06 9.57 -1.50
C PRO A 51 -10.51 10.08 -0.13
N ILE A 52 -10.49 11.40 0.05
CA ILE A 52 -10.91 11.99 1.31
C ILE A 52 -12.43 11.89 1.47
N GLU A 53 -12.88 11.33 2.58
CA GLU A 53 -14.30 11.12 2.89
C GLU A 53 -14.65 11.59 4.32
N ASP A 54 -15.93 11.86 4.59
CA ASP A 54 -16.40 12.32 5.91
C ASP A 54 -16.34 11.21 6.96
N GLU A 55 -16.71 9.98 6.58
CA GLU A 55 -16.60 8.81 7.45
C GLU A 55 -15.16 8.30 7.47
N LYS A 56 -14.47 8.56 8.59
CA LYS A 56 -13.05 8.24 8.74
C LYS A 56 -12.81 6.78 9.08
N ILE A 57 -11.93 6.15 8.32
CA ILE A 57 -11.37 4.83 8.65
C ILE A 57 -10.06 5.05 9.41
N PRO A 58 -9.95 4.65 10.70
CA PRO A 58 -8.74 4.86 11.49
C PRO A 58 -7.52 4.18 10.87
N CYS A 59 -6.40 4.91 10.79
CA CYS A 59 -5.13 4.36 10.38
C CYS A 59 -4.33 3.90 11.60
N LEU A 60 -3.96 2.63 11.62
CA LEU A 60 -3.24 1.99 12.74
C LEU A 60 -1.79 1.63 12.37
N CYS A 61 -1.20 2.32 11.39
CA CYS A 61 0.14 1.96 10.89
C CYS A 61 1.30 2.26 11.85
N GLY A 62 1.06 3.00 12.94
CA GLY A 62 2.02 3.14 14.05
C GLY A 62 3.22 4.08 13.82
N VAL A 63 3.37 4.65 12.63
CA VAL A 63 4.47 5.61 12.36
C VAL A 63 4.20 6.99 12.96
N GLU A 64 5.25 7.70 13.38
CA GLU A 64 5.16 9.01 14.04
C GLU A 64 4.41 10.05 13.18
N GLY A 65 4.62 10.03 11.86
CA GLY A 65 3.94 10.90 10.90
C GLY A 65 2.61 10.36 10.35
N CYS A 66 1.88 9.54 11.12
CA CYS A 66 0.61 8.96 10.67
C CYS A 66 -0.45 10.04 10.42
N ARG A 67 -1.20 9.92 9.31
CA ARG A 67 -2.34 10.81 8.97
C ARG A 67 -3.54 10.67 9.91
N GLY A 68 -3.57 9.61 10.73
CA GLY A 68 -4.68 9.29 11.64
C GLY A 68 -5.83 8.51 10.98
N SER A 69 -6.06 8.69 9.69
CA SER A 69 -7.07 7.95 8.90
C SER A 69 -6.51 7.50 7.54
N LEU A 70 -7.16 6.48 6.96
CA LEU A 70 -6.84 6.01 5.60
C LEU A 70 -7.38 6.97 4.53
N ASN A 71 -8.53 7.60 4.81
CA ASN A 71 -9.30 8.54 4.00
C ASN A 71 -9.53 9.87 4.74
#